data_AF-A0A2I0DZC9-F1
#
_entry.id   AF-A0A2I0DZC9-F1
#
_cell.length_a   1.000
_cell.length_b   1.000
_cell.length_c   1.000
_cell.angle_alpha   90.00
_cell.angle_beta   90.00
_cell.angle_gamma   90.00
#
_symmetry.space_group_name_H-M   'P 1'
#
loop_
_entity.id
_entity.type
_entity.pdbx_description
1 polymer ?
#
loop_
_entity_poly.entity_id
_entity_poly.type
_entity_poly.pdbx_seq_one_letter_code
_entity_poly.pdbx_strand_id
1 'polypeptide(L)'
;FSTQIVTVTVTGTNNIPLITSTIADATGEVLEAGVMDGGNDPEPGSLTTGGTLTASDVDNGASWSWGFVPQVNDYGTFGINATTGVWSYTLANNALVDALASGET
;
A
#
# COMPACT_ATOMS: atom_id res chain seq x y z
N PHE A 1 48.81 37.27 -20.44
CA PHE A 1 48.16 36.02 -20.01
C PHE A 1 46.91 35.80 -20.83
N SER A 2 46.60 34.57 -21.22
CA SER A 2 45.35 34.20 -21.86
C SER A 2 44.67 33.16 -20.97
N THR A 3 43.36 33.27 -20.79
CA THR A 3 42.53 32.29 -20.09
C THR A 3 41.85 31.39 -21.11
N GLN A 4 41.75 30.11 -20.78
CA GLN A 4 41.02 29.12 -21.56
C GLN A 4 39.91 28.55 -20.70
N ILE A 5 38.71 28.41 -21.28
CA ILE A 5 37.61 27.69 -20.62
C ILE A 5 37.87 26.20 -20.78
N VAL A 6 37.88 25.47 -19.66
CA VAL A 6 37.87 24.00 -19.63
C VAL A 6 36.50 23.55 -19.19
N THR A 7 35.82 22.77 -20.03
CA THR A 7 34.54 22.15 -19.68
C THR A 7 34.80 20.73 -19.22
N VAL A 8 34.36 20.40 -18.00
CA VAL A 8 34.38 19.04 -17.47
C VAL A 8 32.95 18.52 -17.40
N THR A 9 32.69 17.38 -18.02
CA THR A 9 31.41 16.69 -17.94
C THR A 9 31.56 15.46 -17.05
N VAL A 10 30.73 15.37 -16.01
CA VAL A 10 30.66 14.19 -15.13
C VAL A 10 29.36 13.47 -15.43
N THR A 11 29.44 12.16 -15.68
CA THR A 11 28.27 11.31 -15.91
C THR A 11 28.13 10.39 -14.69
N GLY A 12 26.98 10.45 -14.03
CA GLY A 12 26.63 9.55 -12.94
C GLY A 12 26.19 8.17 -13.46
N THR A 13 26.00 7.23 -12.55
CA THR A 13 25.35 5.94 -12.81
C THR A 13 23.94 5.94 -12.23
N ASN A 14 22.99 5.26 -12.86
CA ASN A 14 21.66 5.05 -12.28
C ASN A 14 21.71 3.97 -11.19
N ASN A 15 21.14 4.26 -10.03
CA ASN A 15 21.06 3.38 -8.86
C ASN A 15 19.63 2.84 -8.69
N ILE A 16 19.46 1.96 -7.72
CA ILE A 16 18.15 1.36 -7.41
C ILE A 16 17.44 2.27 -6.40
N PRO A 17 16.16 2.61 -6.61
CA PRO A 17 15.39 3.42 -5.68
C PRO A 17 15.19 2.70 -4.33
N LEU A 18 15.09 3.47 -3.26
CA LEU A 18 14.86 2.97 -1.90
C LEU A 18 13.38 3.16 -1.50
N ILE A 19 12.74 2.11 -1.00
CA ILE A 19 11.42 2.23 -0.35
C ILE A 19 11.58 2.97 0.97
N THR A 20 10.81 4.03 1.17
CA THR A 20 10.90 4.94 2.32
C THR A 20 9.66 4.94 3.22
N SER A 21 8.65 4.14 2.89
CA SER A 21 7.46 3.96 3.73
C SER A 21 7.80 3.52 5.13
N THR A 22 7.11 4.11 6.10
CA THR A 22 7.09 3.60 7.46
C THR A 22 6.21 2.35 7.53
N ILE A 23 6.34 1.58 8.62
CA ILE A 23 5.43 0.46 8.88
C ILE A 23 3.97 0.93 8.98
N ALA A 24 3.74 2.13 9.52
CA ALA A 24 2.40 2.71 9.61
C ALA A 24 1.80 2.99 8.23
N ASP A 25 2.60 3.46 7.25
CA ASP A 25 2.13 3.69 5.87
C ASP A 25 1.79 2.39 5.13
N ALA A 26 2.33 1.26 5.59
CA ALA A 26 2.22 -0.06 4.99
C ALA A 26 1.32 -1.02 5.80
N THR A 27 0.63 -0.52 6.82
CA THR A 27 -0.27 -1.32 7.67
C THR A 27 -1.67 -0.72 7.62
N GLY A 28 -2.69 -1.56 7.67
CA GLY A 28 -4.07 -1.14 7.85
C GLY A 28 -4.91 -2.27 8.42
N GLU A 29 -6.04 -1.90 8.98
CA GLU A 29 -6.99 -2.81 9.62
C GLU A 29 -8.34 -2.74 8.93
N VAL A 30 -9.05 -3.85 8.95
CA VAL A 30 -10.43 -3.98 8.49
C VAL A 30 -11.28 -4.54 9.62
N LEU A 31 -12.56 -4.22 9.59
CA LEU A 31 -13.56 -4.72 10.52
C LEU A 31 -14.70 -5.29 9.70
N GLU A 32 -15.14 -6.51 9.99
CA GLU A 32 -16.33 -7.07 9.35
C GLU A 32 -17.59 -6.28 9.74
N ALA A 33 -18.62 -6.35 8.90
CA ALA A 33 -19.94 -5.84 9.28
C ALA A 33 -20.63 -6.88 10.17
N GLY A 34 -21.38 -6.44 11.16
CA GLY A 34 -21.96 -7.36 12.14
C GLY A 34 -23.04 -6.72 13.00
N VAL A 35 -23.11 -7.13 14.26
CA VAL A 35 -23.97 -6.53 15.29
C VAL A 35 -23.13 -6.22 16.53
N MET A 36 -23.52 -5.22 17.31
CA MET A 36 -22.86 -4.94 18.58
C MET A 36 -23.02 -6.10 19.57
N ASP A 37 -22.00 -6.31 20.41
CA ASP A 37 -22.07 -7.27 21.51
C ASP A 37 -23.26 -6.97 22.43
N GLY A 38 -24.04 -8.01 22.74
CA GLY A 38 -25.25 -7.91 23.57
C GLY A 38 -26.49 -7.30 22.91
N GLY A 39 -26.54 -7.12 21.58
CA GLY A 39 -27.69 -6.56 20.89
C GLY A 39 -27.92 -7.05 19.45
N ASN A 40 -28.94 -6.49 18.80
CA ASN A 40 -29.29 -6.72 17.38
C ASN A 40 -29.07 -5.48 16.50
N ASP A 41 -28.38 -4.46 17.04
CA ASP A 41 -28.11 -3.23 16.31
C ASP A 41 -26.98 -3.48 15.30
N PRO A 42 -27.21 -3.26 14.00
CA PRO A 42 -26.22 -3.56 12.96
C PRO A 42 -25.05 -2.56 13.02
N GLU A 43 -23.83 -3.10 12.93
CA GLU A 43 -22.60 -2.34 12.82
C GLU A 43 -22.04 -2.47 11.39
N PRO A 44 -21.83 -1.35 10.67
CA PRO A 44 -21.52 -1.38 9.24
C PRO A 44 -20.12 -1.93 8.88
N GLY A 45 -19.24 -2.17 9.85
CA GLY A 45 -17.87 -2.61 9.62
C GLY A 45 -17.00 -1.59 8.87
N SER A 46 -15.74 -1.97 8.61
CA SER A 46 -14.79 -1.27 7.75
C SER A 46 -14.11 -2.29 6.84
N LEU A 47 -14.75 -2.63 5.73
CA LEU A 47 -14.34 -3.72 4.85
C LEU A 47 -13.12 -3.40 3.96
N THR A 48 -12.67 -2.15 3.94
CA THR A 48 -11.53 -1.73 3.13
C THR A 48 -10.52 -0.97 3.96
N THR A 49 -9.26 -1.12 3.60
CA THR A 49 -8.16 -0.33 4.15
C THR A 49 -7.10 -0.11 3.08
N GLY A 50 -6.21 0.84 3.31
CA GLY A 50 -5.23 1.23 2.31
C GLY A 50 -4.26 2.28 2.80
N GLY A 51 -3.24 2.50 1.99
CA GLY A 51 -2.19 3.47 2.24
C GLY A 51 -1.40 3.75 0.98
N THR A 52 -0.31 4.50 1.11
CA THR A 52 0.55 4.84 -0.03
C THR A 52 1.99 4.45 0.29
N LEU A 53 2.54 3.57 -0.54
CA LEU A 53 3.96 3.28 -0.50
C LEU A 53 4.76 4.42 -1.12
N THR A 54 5.89 4.75 -0.51
CA THR A 54 6.78 5.84 -0.91
C THR A 54 8.16 5.28 -1.18
N ALA A 55 8.86 5.92 -2.12
CA ALA A 55 10.24 5.63 -2.43
C ALA A 55 10.99 6.95 -2.68
N SER A 56 12.31 6.90 -2.61
CA SER A 56 13.18 7.99 -3.01
C SER A 56 14.40 7.46 -3.75
N ASP A 57 14.97 8.33 -4.57
CA ASP A 57 16.18 8.07 -5.33
C ASP A 57 16.95 9.38 -5.45
N VAL A 58 18.28 9.30 -5.31
CA VAL A 58 19.17 10.46 -5.32
C VAL A 58 19.57 10.88 -6.74
N ASP A 59 19.29 10.04 -7.73
CA ASP A 59 19.64 10.32 -9.12
C ASP A 59 18.83 11.47 -9.71
N ASN A 60 19.50 12.28 -10.52
CA ASN A 60 18.87 13.42 -11.18
C ASN A 60 17.81 12.94 -12.20
N GLY A 61 16.55 13.32 -11.98
CA GLY A 61 15.44 12.91 -12.84
C GLY A 61 14.98 11.47 -12.57
N ALA A 62 15.28 10.93 -11.39
CA ALA A 62 14.86 9.59 -11.02
C ALA A 62 13.34 9.40 -11.09
N SER A 63 12.96 8.18 -11.46
CA SER A 63 11.58 7.72 -11.50
C SER A 63 11.54 6.22 -11.19
N TRP A 64 10.41 5.74 -10.69
CA TRP A 64 10.21 4.34 -10.36
C TRP A 64 8.80 3.88 -10.71
N SER A 65 8.60 2.58 -10.70
CA SER A 65 7.30 1.93 -10.81
C SER A 65 7.20 0.82 -9.76
N TRP A 66 5.99 0.52 -9.35
CA TRP A 66 5.70 -0.52 -8.37
C TRP A 66 5.33 -1.82 -9.10
N GLY A 67 6.08 -2.88 -8.82
CA GLY A 67 5.78 -4.23 -9.30
C GLY A 67 5.00 -5.01 -8.24
N PHE A 68 3.83 -5.52 -8.60
CA PHE A 68 3.04 -6.36 -7.70
C PHE A 68 2.15 -7.34 -8.48
N VAL A 69 1.93 -8.52 -7.92
CA VAL A 69 0.93 -9.48 -8.42
C VAL A 69 -0.26 -9.46 -7.46
N PRO A 70 -1.44 -8.99 -7.88
CA PRO A 70 -2.66 -8.99 -7.06
C PRO A 70 -2.85 -10.31 -6.32
N GLN A 71 -3.10 -10.24 -5.01
CA GLN A 71 -3.35 -11.42 -4.19
C GLN A 71 -4.84 -11.48 -3.89
N VAL A 72 -5.44 -12.64 -4.17
CA VAL A 72 -6.85 -12.92 -3.89
C VAL A 72 -6.90 -14.25 -3.15
N ASN A 73 -7.55 -14.26 -2.00
CA ASN A 73 -7.80 -15.47 -1.22
C ASN A 73 -9.21 -15.41 -0.60
N ASP A 74 -9.54 -16.40 0.21
CA ASP A 74 -10.87 -16.51 0.84
C ASP A 74 -11.20 -15.36 1.80
N TYR A 75 -10.20 -14.63 2.29
CA TYR A 75 -10.38 -13.51 3.22
C TYR A 75 -10.46 -12.16 2.54
N GLY A 76 -9.96 -12.02 1.30
CA GLY A 76 -9.96 -10.72 0.65
C GLY A 76 -9.06 -10.61 -0.57
N THR A 77 -8.96 -9.37 -1.05
CA THR A 77 -8.15 -8.97 -2.19
C THR A 77 -7.19 -7.87 -1.79
N PHE A 78 -5.90 -8.06 -2.07
CA PHE A 78 -4.85 -7.06 -1.90
C PHE A 78 -4.26 -6.64 -3.25
N GLY A 79 -4.02 -5.35 -3.43
CA GLY A 79 -3.41 -4.80 -4.63
C GLY A 79 -2.57 -3.56 -4.37
N ILE A 80 -1.65 -3.27 -5.30
CA ILE A 80 -0.85 -2.04 -5.34
C ILE A 80 -0.98 -1.43 -6.73
N ASN A 81 -1.29 -0.13 -6.78
CA ASN A 81 -1.27 0.63 -8.01
C ASN A 81 0.18 0.81 -8.48
N ALA A 82 0.49 0.28 -9.66
CA ALA A 82 1.85 0.26 -10.21
C ALA A 82 2.49 1.65 -10.39
N THR A 83 1.67 2.69 -10.57
CA THR A 83 2.16 4.06 -10.83
C THR A 83 2.24 4.87 -9.55
N THR A 84 1.26 4.75 -8.66
CA THR A 84 1.15 5.64 -7.50
C THR A 84 1.69 5.04 -6.21
N GLY A 85 1.86 3.72 -6.14
CA GLY A 85 2.21 3.03 -4.89
C GLY A 85 1.06 2.94 -3.90
N VAL A 86 -0.14 3.40 -4.28
CA VAL A 86 -1.34 3.26 -3.44
C VAL A 86 -1.68 1.78 -3.34
N TRP A 87 -1.67 1.25 -2.13
CA TRP A 87 -2.09 -0.11 -1.84
C TRP A 87 -3.49 -0.12 -1.22
N SER A 88 -4.21 -1.21 -1.45
CA SER A 88 -5.55 -1.42 -0.89
C SER A 88 -5.74 -2.88 -0.54
N TYR A 89 -6.42 -3.12 0.58
CA TYR A 89 -7.01 -4.40 0.94
C TYR A 89 -8.53 -4.27 1.03
N THR A 90 -9.24 -5.23 0.46
CA THR A 90 -10.70 -5.37 0.59
C THR A 90 -10.99 -6.72 1.22
N LEU A 91 -11.61 -6.71 2.40
CA LEU A 91 -12.13 -7.89 3.09
C LEU A 91 -13.25 -8.52 2.25
N ALA A 92 -13.22 -9.83 2.10
CA ALA A 92 -14.25 -10.56 1.37
C ALA A 92 -15.55 -10.63 2.21
N ASN A 93 -16.70 -10.56 1.54
CA ASN A 93 -18.00 -10.78 2.15
C ASN A 93 -18.44 -12.21 1.84
N ASN A 94 -18.20 -13.12 2.78
CA ASN A 94 -18.53 -14.54 2.67
C ASN A 94 -18.56 -15.20 4.05
N ALA A 95 -19.17 -16.38 4.14
CA ALA A 95 -19.36 -17.10 5.42
C ALA A 95 -18.07 -17.49 6.18
N LEU A 96 -16.89 -17.50 5.55
CA LEU A 96 -15.62 -17.71 6.27
C LEU A 96 -15.15 -16.45 6.97
N VAL A 97 -15.43 -15.29 6.39
CA VAL A 97 -15.19 -14.00 7.01
C VAL A 97 -16.29 -13.72 8.02
N ASP A 98 -17.55 -13.78 7.59
CA ASP A 98 -18.75 -13.51 8.39
C ASP A 98 -19.13 -14.73 9.25
N ALA A 99 -18.14 -15.37 9.87
CA ALA A 99 -18.31 -16.67 10.52
C ALA A 99 -19.04 -16.59 11.86
N LEU A 100 -19.04 -15.42 12.51
CA LEU A 100 -19.70 -15.23 13.80
C LEU A 100 -21.18 -14.87 13.60
N ALA A 101 -22.05 -15.68 14.17
CA ALA A 101 -23.45 -15.29 14.33
C ALA A 101 -23.58 -14.21 15.43
N SER A 102 -24.69 -13.46 15.40
CA SER A 102 -25.06 -12.55 16.48
C SER A 102 -24.97 -13.23 17.85
N GLY A 103 -24.10 -12.72 18.73
CA GLY A 103 -23.90 -13.22 20.10
C GLY A 103 -22.81 -14.28 20.28
N GLU A 104 -22.04 -14.61 19.25
CA GLU A 104 -20.85 -15.48 19.36
C GLU A 104 -19.58 -14.66 19.59
N THR A 105 -18.63 -15.20 20.38
CA THR A 105 -17.33 -14.59 20.73
C THR A 105 -16.16 -15.43 20.25
#